data_AF-A0A1V9F3J4-F1
#
_entry.id   AF-A0A1V9F3J4-F1
#
_cell.length_a   1.000
_cell.length_b   1.000
_cell.length_c   1.000
_cell.angle_alpha   90.00
_cell.angle_beta   90.00
_cell.angle_gamma   90.00
#
_symmetry.space_group_name_H-M   'P 1'
#
loop_
_entity.id
_entity.type
_entity.pdbx_description
1 polymer ?
#
loop_
_entity_poly.entity_id
_entity_poly.type
_entity_poly.pdbx_seq_one_letter_code
_entity_poly.pdbx_strand_id
1 'polypeptide(L)'
;MNKKTFFFREDRQLIKVNLDDIFFLAAQKNYTRLYTALDSFHLARITLVEAMRVLPEDKFLRVHRSYAVATDHIEAVKRDAIRLATIDAEVPVSRMYYTAITKQFIILDSADFETGKKKIVNVRNRKD
;
A
#
# COMPACT_ATOMS: atom_id res chain seq x y z
N MET A 1 -20.64 -3.54 -5.31
CA MET A 1 -19.72 -4.51 -5.95
C MET A 1 -18.29 -4.06 -5.69
N ASN A 2 -17.57 -4.75 -4.81
CA ASN A 2 -16.15 -4.45 -4.60
C ASN A 2 -15.39 -5.02 -5.79
N LYS A 3 -14.91 -4.17 -6.71
CA LYS A 3 -14.14 -4.64 -7.88
C LYS A 3 -12.76 -5.10 -7.36
N LYS A 4 -12.67 -6.38 -7.00
CA LYS A 4 -11.42 -7.05 -6.61
C LYS A 4 -10.40 -7.14 -7.74
N THR A 5 -10.79 -6.88 -8.97
CA THR A 5 -9.93 -7.05 -10.14
C THR A 5 -9.94 -5.80 -11.00
N PHE A 6 -8.80 -5.49 -11.62
CA PHE A 6 -8.67 -4.44 -12.63
C PHE A 6 -7.97 -5.01 -13.87
N PHE A 7 -8.04 -4.23 -14.94
CA PHE A 7 -7.34 -4.52 -16.19
C PHE A 7 -6.35 -3.40 -16.48
N PHE A 8 -5.18 -3.75 -16.98
CA PHE A 8 -4.21 -2.79 -17.50
C PHE A 8 -3.64 -3.30 -18.82
N ARG A 9 -3.02 -2.39 -19.58
CA ARG A 9 -2.38 -2.73 -20.85
C ARG A 9 -0.93 -3.13 -20.62
N GLU A 10 -0.58 -4.31 -21.10
CA GLU A 10 0.77 -4.87 -21.14
C GLU A 10 0.90 -5.61 -22.47
N ASP A 11 1.98 -5.35 -23.22
CA ASP A 11 2.25 -5.96 -24.54
C ASP A 11 1.07 -6.02 -25.51
N ARG A 12 0.34 -4.90 -25.61
CA ARG A 12 -0.87 -4.71 -26.44
C ARG A 12 -2.08 -5.56 -26.03
N GLN A 13 -2.02 -6.25 -24.90
CA GLN A 13 -3.11 -7.04 -24.34
C GLN A 13 -3.72 -6.34 -23.12
N LEU A 14 -4.93 -6.76 -22.74
CA LEU A 14 -5.54 -6.39 -21.46
C LEU A 14 -5.31 -7.53 -20.48
N ILE A 15 -4.48 -7.28 -19.46
CA ILE A 15 -4.19 -8.26 -18.42
C ILE A 15 -5.10 -8.00 -17.24
N LYS A 16 -5.83 -9.04 -16.82
CA LYS A 16 -6.64 -9.02 -15.60
C LYS A 16 -5.75 -9.35 -14.41
N VAL A 17 -5.77 -8.51 -13.38
CA VAL A 17 -5.09 -8.79 -12.10
C VAL A 17 -6.07 -8.65 -10.95
N ASN A 18 -5.97 -9.56 -9.99
CA ASN A 18 -6.65 -9.48 -8.71
C ASN A 18 -5.83 -8.60 -7.76
N LEU A 19 -6.49 -7.63 -7.13
CA LEU A 19 -5.85 -6.69 -6.20
C LEU A 19 -5.29 -7.42 -4.98
N ASP A 20 -5.96 -8.49 -4.54
CA ASP A 20 -5.53 -9.30 -3.39
C ASP A 20 -4.23 -10.07 -3.70
N ASP A 21 -3.86 -10.24 -4.97
CA ASP A 21 -2.62 -10.91 -5.38
C ASP A 21 -1.42 -9.94 -5.43
N ILE A 22 -1.63 -8.62 -5.29
CA ILE A 22 -0.56 -7.62 -5.36
C ILE A 22 -0.01 -7.38 -3.96
N PHE A 23 1.30 -7.55 -3.80
CA PHE A 23 2.01 -7.27 -2.56
C PHE A 23 2.42 -5.80 -2.45
N PHE A 24 3.04 -5.27 -3.50
CA PHE A 24 3.52 -3.89 -3.54
C PHE A 24 3.69 -3.37 -4.96
N LEU A 25 3.82 -2.05 -5.06
CA LEU A 25 3.99 -1.31 -6.28
C LEU A 25 5.34 -0.58 -6.25
N ALA A 26 6.09 -0.62 -7.35
CA ALA A 26 7.34 0.12 -7.50
C ALA A 26 7.31 1.02 -8.74
N ALA A 27 7.76 2.26 -8.59
CA ALA A 27 7.88 3.19 -9.71
C ALA A 27 9.08 2.83 -10.60
N GLN A 28 8.86 2.81 -11.92
CA GLN A 28 9.91 2.66 -12.92
C GLN A 28 9.68 3.66 -14.06
N LYS A 29 10.28 4.85 -13.97
CA LYS A 29 10.05 5.95 -14.94
C LYS A 29 8.54 6.24 -15.09
N ASN A 30 7.99 6.05 -16.28
CA ASN A 30 6.57 6.24 -16.60
C ASN A 30 5.74 4.95 -16.47
N TYR A 31 6.29 3.96 -15.78
CA TYR A 31 5.65 2.68 -15.52
C TYR A 31 5.57 2.42 -14.02
N THR A 32 4.69 1.50 -13.68
CA THR A 32 4.56 0.94 -12.34
C THR A 32 4.71 -0.57 -12.44
N ARG A 33 5.60 -1.15 -11.63
CA ARG A 33 5.65 -2.59 -11.41
C ARG A 33 4.64 -2.97 -10.35
N LEU A 34 3.85 -4.00 -10.63
CA LEU A 34 2.87 -4.57 -9.72
C LEU A 34 3.35 -5.95 -9.33
N TYR A 35 3.99 -6.06 -8.16
CA TYR A 35 4.58 -7.31 -7.71
C TYR A 35 3.49 -8.23 -7.17
N THR A 36 3.37 -9.40 -7.80
CA THR A 36 2.43 -10.46 -7.42
C THR A 36 3.10 -11.66 -6.77
N ALA A 37 4.44 -11.69 -6.78
CA ALA A 37 5.29 -12.55 -5.97
C ALA A 37 6.68 -11.89 -5.81
N LEU A 38 7.61 -12.54 -5.11
CA LEU A 38 8.97 -12.02 -4.88
C LEU A 38 9.67 -11.58 -6.18
N ASP A 39 9.66 -12.46 -7.18
CA ASP A 39 10.35 -12.25 -8.48
C ASP A 39 9.39 -12.11 -9.67
N SER A 40 8.09 -11.93 -9.40
CA SER A 40 7.06 -11.81 -10.44
C SER A 40 6.33 -10.47 -10.33
N PHE A 41 6.29 -9.74 -11.44
CA PHE A 41 5.56 -8.49 -11.54
C PHE A 41 4.96 -8.29 -12.92
N HIS A 42 3.90 -7.49 -12.95
CA HIS A 42 3.38 -6.91 -14.19
C HIS A 42 3.89 -5.47 -14.36
N LEU A 43 4.06 -5.03 -15.60
CA LEU A 43 4.50 -3.68 -15.94
C LEU A 43 3.35 -2.86 -16.54
N ALA A 44 2.69 -2.06 -15.72
CA ALA A 44 1.65 -1.15 -16.18
C ALA A 44 2.25 0.18 -16.69
N ARG A 45 1.81 0.63 -17.88
CA ARG A 45 2.19 1.93 -18.47
C ARG A 45 1.40 3.09 -17.86
N ILE A 46 1.60 3.29 -16.56
CA ILE A 46 1.02 4.35 -15.74
C ILE A 46 2.04 4.73 -14.67
N THR A 47 2.16 6.02 -14.36
CA THR A 47 3.03 6.44 -13.26
C THR A 47 2.44 5.95 -11.93
N LEU A 48 3.31 5.78 -10.95
CA LEU A 48 2.87 5.30 -9.65
C LEU A 48 1.95 6.33 -8.94
N VAL A 49 2.10 7.64 -9.21
CA VAL A 49 1.18 8.66 -8.71
C VAL A 49 -0.22 8.50 -9.31
N GLU A 50 -0.29 8.27 -10.62
CA GLU A 50 -1.56 8.01 -11.30
C GLU A 50 -2.18 6.70 -10.82
N ALA A 51 -1.39 5.63 -10.65
CA ALA A 51 -1.87 4.36 -10.11
C ALA A 51 -2.55 4.53 -8.74
N MET A 52 -1.95 5.32 -7.84
CA MET A 52 -2.53 5.61 -6.52
C MET A 52 -3.85 6.41 -6.58
N ARG A 53 -4.16 7.08 -7.68
CA ARG A 53 -5.44 7.81 -7.85
C ARG A 53 -6.58 6.92 -8.32
N VAL A 54 -6.27 5.78 -8.93
CA VAL A 54 -7.26 4.84 -9.48
C VAL A 54 -7.41 3.58 -8.64
N LEU A 55 -6.37 3.18 -7.91
CA LEU A 55 -6.42 2.04 -7.01
C LEU A 55 -7.20 2.38 -5.73
N PRO A 56 -7.91 1.42 -5.12
CA PRO A 56 -8.65 1.66 -3.89
C PRO A 56 -7.72 2.07 -2.74
N GLU A 57 -7.97 3.24 -2.15
CA GLU A 57 -7.14 3.81 -1.08
C GLU A 57 -7.16 2.98 0.21
N ASP A 58 -8.21 2.18 0.42
CA ASP A 58 -8.33 1.23 1.55
C ASP A 58 -7.44 -0.01 1.40
N LYS A 59 -7.01 -0.30 0.16
CA LYS A 59 -6.19 -1.48 -0.16
C LYS A 59 -4.71 -1.16 -0.34
N PHE A 60 -4.37 0.06 -0.75
CA PHE A 60 -2.99 0.44 -1.06
C PHE A 60 -2.55 1.66 -0.29
N LEU A 61 -1.37 1.55 0.34
CA LEU A 61 -0.78 2.61 1.14
C LEU A 61 0.48 3.15 0.47
N ARG A 62 0.56 4.47 0.36
CA ARG A 62 1.76 5.15 -0.14
C ARG A 62 2.83 5.21 0.96
N VAL A 63 4.00 4.60 0.72
CA VAL A 63 5.05 4.47 1.77
C VAL A 63 6.39 5.08 1.38
N HIS A 64 6.59 5.37 0.10
CA HIS A 64 7.78 6.05 -0.40
C HIS A 64 7.43 6.83 -1.67
N ARG A 65 8.28 7.75 -2.11
CA ARG A 65 8.08 8.45 -3.40
C ARG A 65 8.06 7.48 -4.60
N SER A 66 8.62 6.30 -4.42
CA SER A 66 8.73 5.24 -5.44
C SER A 66 8.01 3.94 -5.06
N TYR A 67 7.35 3.85 -3.90
CA TYR A 67 6.72 2.62 -3.44
C TYR A 67 5.35 2.84 -2.80
N ALA A 68 4.47 1.87 -3.04
CA ALA A 68 3.23 1.68 -2.29
C ALA A 68 3.08 0.20 -1.96
N VAL A 69 2.37 -0.13 -0.88
CA VAL A 69 2.19 -1.51 -0.40
C VAL A 69 0.71 -1.84 -0.30
N ALA A 70 0.35 -3.09 -0.52
CA ALA A 70 -0.98 -3.56 -0.20
C ALA A 70 -1.09 -3.75 1.32
N THR A 71 -2.13 -3.18 1.92
CA THR A 71 -2.32 -3.13 3.38
C THR A 71 -2.49 -4.52 3.99
N ASP A 72 -3.21 -5.40 3.29
CA ASP A 72 -3.48 -6.78 3.73
C ASP A 72 -2.21 -7.65 3.77
N HIS A 73 -1.13 -7.23 3.11
CA HIS A 73 0.14 -7.95 3.03
C HIS A 73 1.23 -7.40 3.95
N ILE A 74 0.90 -6.46 4.85
CA ILE A 74 1.88 -5.91 5.80
C ILE A 74 2.03 -6.88 6.99
N GLU A 75 3.25 -7.38 7.23
CA GLU A 75 3.59 -8.17 8.43
C GLU A 75 4.14 -7.27 9.54
N ALA A 76 5.06 -6.37 9.21
CA ALA A 76 5.67 -5.47 10.18
C ALA A 76 6.08 -4.13 9.55
N VAL A 77 6.01 -3.05 10.34
CA VAL A 77 6.39 -1.70 9.92
C VAL A 77 7.56 -1.21 10.76
N LYS A 78 8.71 -1.01 10.11
CA LYS A 78 9.90 -0.36 10.68
C LYS A 78 9.95 1.11 10.24
N ARG A 79 10.87 1.89 10.80
CA ARG A 79 11.02 3.32 10.47
C ARG A 79 11.45 3.57 9.02
N ASP A 80 12.14 2.61 8.43
CA ASP A 80 12.82 2.68 7.14
C ASP A 80 12.34 1.63 6.14
N ALA A 81 11.56 0.64 6.59
CA ALA A 81 11.07 -0.45 5.74
C ALA A 81 9.74 -1.04 6.25
N ILE A 82 8.97 -1.64 5.34
CA ILE A 82 7.82 -2.50 5.65
C ILE A 82 8.17 -3.92 5.21
N ARG A 83 8.03 -4.86 6.14
CA ARG A 83 8.16 -6.29 5.85
C ARG A 83 6.81 -6.83 5.40
N LEU A 84 6.84 -7.57 4.30
CA LEU A 84 5.65 -8.14 3.70
C LEU A 84 5.39 -9.54 4.25
N ALA A 85 4.11 -9.87 4.43
CA ALA A 85 3.68 -11.20 4.82
C ALA A 85 3.87 -12.18 3.66
N THR A 86 4.13 -13.44 3.97
CA THR A 86 4.19 -14.59 3.03
C THR A 86 5.27 -14.56 1.94
N ILE A 87 5.93 -13.43 1.71
CA ILE A 87 7.11 -13.30 0.84
C ILE A 87 8.27 -12.68 1.60
N ASP A 88 9.50 -13.14 1.34
CA ASP A 88 10.71 -12.60 1.96
C ASP A 88 11.15 -11.30 1.27
N ALA A 89 10.40 -10.22 1.51
CA ALA A 89 10.63 -8.92 0.90
C ALA A 89 10.41 -7.77 1.91
N GLU A 90 11.25 -6.74 1.80
CA GLU A 90 11.11 -5.48 2.51
C GLU A 90 10.97 -4.30 1.53
N VAL A 91 9.96 -3.46 1.76
CA VAL A 91 9.67 -2.28 0.94
C VAL A 91 10.15 -1.03 1.66
N PRO A 92 11.04 -0.21 1.06
CA PRO A 92 11.56 0.99 1.70
C PRO A 92 10.45 1.99 2.06
N VAL A 93 10.57 2.61 3.23
CA VAL A 93 9.69 3.66 3.73
C VAL A 93 10.49 4.94 3.93
N SER A 94 9.95 6.08 3.49
CA SER A 94 10.56 7.38 3.83
C SER A 94 10.08 7.87 5.19
N ARG A 95 10.92 8.60 5.92
CA ARG A 95 10.54 9.22 7.22
C ARG A 95 9.24 10.03 7.14
N MET A 96 9.04 10.75 6.04
CA MET A 96 7.83 11.53 5.80
C MET A 96 6.59 10.63 5.74
N TYR A 97 6.66 9.53 5.00
CA TYR A 97 5.56 8.58 4.89
C TYR A 97 5.35 7.78 6.17
N TYR A 98 6.41 7.32 6.85
CA TYR A 98 6.31 6.60 8.13
C TYR A 98 5.43 7.33 9.15
N THR A 99 5.66 8.65 9.29
CA THR A 99 4.89 9.48 10.23
C THR A 99 3.42 9.63 9.81
N ALA A 100 3.14 9.64 8.50
CA ALA A 100 1.77 9.75 7.99
C ALA A 100 1.01 8.43 8.09
N ILE A 101 1.67 7.29 7.83
CA ILE A 101 1.03 5.98 7.86
C ILE A 101 0.76 5.48 9.28
N THR A 102 1.69 5.70 10.22
CA THR A 102 1.53 5.24 11.60
C THR A 102 0.36 5.89 12.32
N LYS A 103 -0.04 7.10 11.91
CA LYS A 103 -1.26 7.78 12.40
C LYS A 103 -2.57 7.12 11.94
N GLN A 104 -2.52 6.28 10.91
CA GLN A 104 -3.67 5.56 10.38
C GLN A 104 -3.86 4.20 11.07
N PHE A 105 -2.86 3.74 11.82
CA PHE A 105 -2.92 2.47 12.54
C PHE A 105 -3.49 2.66 13.94
N ILE A 106 -4.29 1.69 14.37
CA ILE A 106 -4.64 1.51 15.77
C ILE A 106 -3.46 0.77 16.40
N ILE A 107 -2.73 1.46 17.28
CA ILE A 107 -1.61 0.88 18.01
C ILE A 107 -2.12 0.49 19.40
N LEU A 108 -1.89 -0.75 19.79
CA LEU A 108 -2.23 -1.26 21.11
C LEU A 108 -0.99 -1.19 22.01
N ASP A 109 -0.83 -0.07 22.72
CA ASP A 109 0.26 0.16 23.66
C ASP A 109 -0.30 0.52 25.05
N SER A 110 0.26 -0.06 26.12
CA SER A 110 -0.10 0.24 27.50
C SER A 110 0.06 1.72 27.86
N ALA A 111 1.00 2.44 27.22
CA ALA A 111 1.19 3.88 27.43
C ALA A 111 -0.03 4.72 27.00
N ASP A 112 -0.82 4.23 26.05
CA ASP A 112 -2.05 4.89 25.60
C ASP A 112 -3.23 4.69 26.60
N PHE A 113 -3.13 3.71 27.49
CA PHE A 113 -4.15 3.46 28.53
C PHE A 113 -3.90 4.25 29.82
N GLU A 114 -2.64 4.44 30.22
CA GLU A 114 -2.30 5.13 31.49
C GLU A 114 -2.51 6.65 31.45
N THR A 115 -2.53 7.27 30.26
CA THR A 115 -2.67 8.72 30.14
C THR A 115 -4.11 9.24 30.08
N GLY A 116 -5.13 8.38 30.18
CA GLY A 116 -6.55 8.79 30.13
C GLY A 116 -6.98 9.50 28.84
N LYS A 117 -6.06 9.66 27.87
CA LYS A 117 -6.33 10.22 26.55
C LYS A 117 -6.73 9.09 25.63
N LYS A 118 -8.03 8.83 25.53
CA LYS A 118 -8.59 8.12 24.38
C LYS A 118 -8.22 8.88 23.11
N LYS A 119 -7.12 8.50 22.47
CA LYS A 119 -6.81 8.93 21.10
C LYS A 119 -7.61 8.04 20.15
N ILE A 120 -8.93 8.19 20.17
CA ILE A 120 -9.75 7.73 19.05
C ILE A 120 -9.37 8.65 17.90
N VAL A 121 -8.43 8.23 17.05
CA VAL A 121 -8.27 8.82 15.74
C VAL A 121 -9.52 8.43 14.97
N ASN A 122 -10.52 9.31 14.99
CA ASN A 122 -11.79 9.13 14.32
C ASN A 122 -11.54 9.01 12.81
N VAL A 123 -11.47 7.78 12.29
CA VAL A 123 -11.62 7.52 10.86
C VAL A 123 -13.11 7.35 10.59
N ARG A 124 -13.81 8.47 10.49
CA ARG A 124 -15.10 8.60 9.78
C ARG A 124 -15.41 10.08 9.58
N ASN A 125 -14.85 10.65 8.52
CA ASN A 125 -15.53 11.70 7.78
C ASN A 125 -15.93 11.10 6.42
N ARG A 126 -17.12 10.49 6.37
CA ARG A 126 -17.93 10.52 5.15
C ARG A 126 -18.81 11.76 5.29
N LYS A 127 -18.59 12.76 4.44
CA LYS A 127 -19.65 13.70 4.06
C LYS A 127 -20.16 13.23 2.71
N ASP A 128 -21.46 12.96 2.69
CA ASP A 128 -22.44 13.13 1.61
C ASP A 128 -22.00 12.89 0.16
#